data_AF-A0ABD5RW14-F1
#
_entry.id   AF-A0ABD5RW14-F1
#
_cell.length_a   1.000
_cell.length_b   1.000
_cell.length_c   1.000
_cell.angle_alpha   90.00
_cell.angle_beta   90.00
_cell.angle_gamma   90.00
#
_symmetry.space_group_name_H-M   'P 1'
#
loop_
_entity.id
_entity.type
_entity.pdbx_description
1 polymer ?
#
loop_
_entity_poly.entity_id
_entity_poly.type
_entity_poly.pdbx_seq_one_letter_code
_entity_poly.pdbx_strand_id
1 'polypeptide(L)' 'MDHLDEISVEELQRALNEVEGNKPTQRLTAAIAYKNGVTQTELSEWYGVQRRTIYSWL' A
#
# COMPACT_ATOMS: atom_id res chain seq x y z
N MET A 1 7.67 -4.25 -6.29
CA MET A 1 8.48 -3.04 -5.97
C MET A 1 8.75 -2.14 -7.18
N ASP A 2 9.13 -2.63 -8.37
CA ASP A 2 9.23 -1.76 -9.58
C ASP A 2 7.89 -1.12 -9.97
N HIS A 3 6.75 -1.77 -9.68
CA HIS A 3 5.44 -1.31 -10.13
C HIS A 3 4.93 -0.04 -9.44
N LEU A 4 5.36 0.24 -8.21
CA LEU A 4 4.93 1.46 -7.51
C LEU A 4 5.77 2.67 -7.89
N ASP A 5 7.01 2.51 -8.33
CA ASP A 5 7.88 3.65 -8.66
C ASP A 5 7.27 4.48 -9.82
N GLU A 6 6.59 3.82 -10.76
CA GLU A 6 5.90 4.45 -11.88
C GLU A 6 4.56 5.12 -11.51
N ILE A 7 3.94 4.76 -10.38
CA ILE A 7 2.60 5.22 -9.98
C ILE A 7 2.71 6.39 -8.99
N SER A 8 2.16 7.56 -9.30
CA SER A 8 2.19 8.70 -8.38
C SER A 8 1.35 8.47 -7.11
N VAL A 9 1.64 9.21 -6.04
CA VAL A 9 0.83 9.15 -4.81
C VAL A 9 -0.59 9.65 -5.10
N GLU A 10 -0.73 10.62 -5.99
CA GLU A 10 -1.98 11.19 -6.44
C GLU A 10 -2.87 10.17 -7.16
N GLU A 11 -2.29 9.30 -7.99
CA GLU A 11 -3.01 8.19 -8.63
C GLU A 11 -3.50 7.16 -7.60
N LEU A 12 -2.67 6.81 -6.61
CA LEU A 12 -3.08 5.91 -5.53
C LEU A 12 -4.21 6.52 -4.69
N GLN A 13 -4.16 7.84 -4.42
CA GLN A 13 -5.22 8.55 -3.71
C GLN A 13 -6.52 8.62 -4.51
N ARG A 14 -6.45 8.80 -5.83
CA ARG A 14 -7.63 8.71 -6.71
C ARG A 14 -8.25 7.33 -6.66
N ALA A 15 -7.45 6.28 -6.83
CA ALA A 15 -7.92 4.90 -6.73
C ALA A 15 -8.54 4.59 -5.36
N LEU A 16 -7.99 5.16 -4.28
CA LEU A 16 -8.53 4.99 -2.93
C LEU A 16 -9.93 5.61 -2.77
N ASN A 17 -10.22 6.69 -3.47
CA ASN A 17 -11.55 7.32 -3.45
C ASN A 17 -12.60 6.57 -4.27
N GLU A 18 -12.18 5.76 -5.24
CA GLU A 18 -13.08 5.02 -6.14
C GLU A 18 -13.34 3.58 -5.68
N VAL A 19 -12.47 3.04 -4.82
CA VAL A 19 -12.53 1.63 -4.46
C VAL A 19 -13.51 1.35 -3.33
N GLU A 20 -14.23 0.24 -3.47
CA GLU A 20 -15.09 -0.30 -2.42
C GLU A 20 -14.50 -1.57 -1.81
N GLY A 21 -14.68 -1.71 -0.50
CA GLY A 21 -14.31 -2.91 0.24
C GLY A 21 -12.96 -2.83 0.97
N ASN A 22 -12.91 -3.48 2.14
CA ASN A 22 -11.80 -3.32 3.09
C ASN A 22 -10.43 -3.75 2.56
N LYS A 23 -10.37 -4.83 1.77
CA LYS A 23 -9.09 -5.38 1.28
C LYS A 23 -8.41 -4.47 0.25
N PRO A 24 -9.10 -4.03 -0.82
CA PRO A 24 -8.51 -3.04 -1.73
C PRO A 24 -8.11 -1.73 -1.06
N THR A 25 -8.97 -1.19 -0.16
CA THR A 25 -8.65 0.01 0.62
C THR A 25 -7.36 -0.17 1.42
N GLN A 26 -7.21 -1.29 2.16
CA GLN A 26 -5.99 -1.58 2.91
C GLN A 26 -4.74 -1.61 2.04
N ARG A 27 -4.81 -2.25 0.85
CA ARG A 27 -3.66 -2.33 -0.06
C ARG A 27 -3.24 -0.96 -0.58
N LEU A 28 -4.19 -0.12 -0.97
CA LEU A 28 -3.91 1.23 -1.43
C LEU A 28 -3.36 2.11 -0.30
N THR A 29 -3.92 2.01 0.91
CA THR A 29 -3.36 2.71 2.08
C THR A 29 -1.92 2.27 2.37
N ALA A 30 -1.62 0.98 2.29
CA ALA A 30 -0.26 0.46 2.46
C ALA A 30 0.70 0.99 1.37
N ALA A 31 0.25 1.05 0.11
CA ALA A 31 1.04 1.58 -1.00
C ALA A 31 1.34 3.09 -0.85
N ILE A 32 0.35 3.88 -0.43
CA ILE A 32 0.52 5.32 -0.15
C ILE A 32 1.49 5.53 1.00
N ALA A 33 1.34 4.77 2.10
CA ALA A 33 2.23 4.84 3.24
C ALA A 33 3.67 4.47 2.85
N TYR A 34 3.85 3.42 2.04
CA TYR A 34 5.15 3.02 1.52
C TYR A 34 5.83 4.13 0.70
N LYS A 35 5.09 4.78 -0.21
CA LYS A 35 5.59 5.94 -0.98
C LYS A 35 5.95 7.13 -0.10
N ASN A 36 5.33 7.28 1.05
CA ASN A 36 5.65 8.32 2.04
C ASN A 36 6.77 7.93 3.01
N GLY A 37 7.49 6.83 2.75
CA GLY A 37 8.69 6.43 3.49
C GLY A 37 8.45 5.41 4.61
N VAL A 38 7.22 4.92 4.78
CA VAL A 38 6.94 3.83 5.74
C VAL A 38 7.51 2.52 5.19
N THR A 39 8.27 1.81 6.01
CA THR A 39 8.91 0.57 5.59
C THR A 39 7.94 -0.60 5.56
N GLN A 40 8.28 -1.65 4.80
CA GLN A 40 7.49 -2.89 4.79
C GLN A 40 7.42 -3.58 6.16
N THR A 41 8.43 -3.37 7.00
CA THR A 41 8.45 -3.88 8.38
C THR A 41 7.38 -3.17 9.22
N GLU A 42 7.35 -1.84 9.20
CA GLU A 42 6.32 -1.06 9.91
C GLU A 42 4.91 -1.38 9.42
N LEU A 43 4.71 -1.49 8.10
CA LEU A 43 3.43 -1.91 7.53
C LEU A 43 3.02 -3.31 7.99
N SER A 44 3.97 -4.24 8.10
CA SER A 44 3.68 -5.60 8.56
C SER A 44 3.19 -5.61 10.01
N GLU A 45 3.75 -4.75 10.86
CA GLU A 45 3.31 -4.56 12.25
C GLU A 45 1.93 -3.90 12.32
N TRP A 46 1.68 -2.85 11.52
CA TRP A 46 0.40 -2.14 11.49
C TRP A 46 -0.77 -3.05 11.12
N TYR A 47 -0.56 -3.92 10.13
CA TYR A 47 -1.60 -4.83 9.64
C TYR A 47 -1.59 -6.20 10.31
N GLY A 48 -0.61 -6.49 11.18
CA GLY A 48 -0.46 -7.79 11.83
C GLY A 48 -0.25 -8.94 10.83
N VAL A 49 0.41 -8.67 9.71
CA VAL A 49 0.68 -9.65 8.64
C VAL A 49 2.17 -9.88 8.47
N GLN A 50 2.56 -10.93 7.75
CA GLN A 50 3.97 -11.17 7.46
C GLN A 50 4.50 -10.13 6.46
N ARG A 51 5.78 -9.75 6.57
CA ARG A 51 6.44 -8.85 5.59
C ARG A 51 6.31 -9.32 4.14
N ARG A 52 6.30 -10.64 3.90
CA ARG A 52 6.07 -11.22 2.55
C ARG A 52 4.67 -10.91 2.02
N THR A 53 3.67 -10.79 2.90
CA THR A 53 2.32 -10.38 2.53
C THR A 53 2.34 -8.91 2.06
N ILE A 54 3.04 -8.02 2.78
CA ILE A 54 3.23 -6.63 2.35
C ILE A 54 3.98 -6.57 1.01
N TYR A 55 5.04 -7.35 0.83
CA TYR A 55 5.76 -7.45 -0.45
C TYR A 55 4.83 -7.83 -1.61
N SER A 56 3.85 -8.70 -1.39
CA SER A 56 2.88 -9.08 -2.43
C SER A 56 1.85 -7.99 -2.75
N TRP A 57 1.77 -6.93 -1.95
CA TRP A 57 0.87 -5.79 -2.16
C TRP A 57 1.56 -4.60 -2.86
N LEU A 58 2.90 -4.58 -2.90
CA LEU A 58 3.73 -3.45 -3.36
C LEU A 58 4.57 -3.79 -4.61
#